data_AF-A0AAV5VTG9-F1
#
_entry.id   AF-A0AAV5VTG9-F1
#
_cell.length_a   1.000
_cell.length_b   1.000
_cell.length_c   1.000
_cell.angle_alpha   90.00
_cell.angle_beta   90.00
_cell.angle_gamma   90.00
#
_symmetry.space_group_name_H-M   'P 1'
#
loop_
_entity.id
_entity.type
_entity.pdbx_description
1 polymer ?
#
loop_
_entity_poly.entity_id
_entity_poly.type
_entity_poly.pdbx_seq_one_letter_code
_entity_poly.pdbx_strand_id
1 'polypeptide(L)'
;RSRSLHSVLKKEELRTPCGRKVVHFADSLGLDLVQVKRVIPCNSSDEQLLSTSPSFLVKPNNSNGCPAIAVTRFMPHSGSFNDGRFLQLHPLAWNVPGDYHQLNRELLNRIASNGVCLKSSNVMGMTFTAMVSVYNHSYDKQVFVRYSLDGWRTHLEIHARFVCSHPLDNTDNFSFSLFLPQSMPVGAKCEFALRYQCGHREFWDNNLGRNYVIECKTMASRSNPQSTRDPSAFY
;
A
#
# COMPACT_ATOMS: atom_id res chain seq x y z
N ARG A 1 -11.13 -0.12 -39.09
CA ARG A 1 -10.77 -1.33 -39.89
C ARG A 1 -9.76 -2.14 -39.10
N SER A 2 -10.19 -3.17 -38.38
CA SER A 2 -9.32 -4.03 -37.59
C SER A 2 -8.87 -5.20 -38.49
N ARG A 3 -7.56 -5.43 -38.64
CA ARG A 3 -7.03 -6.58 -39.38
C ARG A 3 -6.84 -7.76 -38.43
N SER A 4 -7.30 -8.94 -38.85
CA SER A 4 -7.06 -10.21 -38.15
C SER A 4 -5.65 -10.72 -38.47
N LEU A 5 -4.95 -11.26 -37.47
CA LEU A 5 -3.68 -11.95 -37.66
C LEU A 5 -3.94 -13.45 -37.90
N HIS A 6 -3.32 -14.02 -38.93
CA HIS A 6 -3.40 -15.44 -39.23
C HIS A 6 -2.56 -16.25 -38.24
N SER A 7 -3.19 -17.17 -37.52
CA SER A 7 -2.48 -18.12 -36.66
C SER A 7 -1.73 -19.14 -37.53
N VAL A 8 -0.40 -19.05 -37.52
CA VAL A 8 0.49 -20.12 -37.96
C VAL A 8 0.67 -21.05 -36.78
N LEU A 9 -0.06 -22.18 -36.80
CA LEU A 9 0.36 -23.50 -36.33
C LEU A 9 -0.88 -24.42 -36.37
N LYS A 10 -1.00 -25.10 -37.51
CA LYS A 10 -1.87 -26.25 -37.72
C LYS A 10 -1.29 -27.39 -36.87
N LYS A 11 -2.02 -27.90 -35.88
CA LYS A 11 -1.79 -29.24 -35.32
C LYS A 11 -3.12 -29.97 -35.22
N GLU A 12 -3.06 -31.25 -35.54
CA GLU A 12 -4.07 -32.04 -36.23
C GLU A 12 -5.36 -32.32 -35.44
N GLU A 13 -6.44 -32.42 -36.21
CA GLU A 13 -7.78 -32.79 -35.78
C GLU A 13 -7.81 -34.20 -35.17
N LEU A 14 -8.28 -34.31 -33.92
CA LEU A 14 -9.08 -35.47 -33.50
C LEU A 14 -10.55 -35.07 -33.66
N ARG A 15 -11.16 -35.56 -34.74
CA ARG A 15 -12.57 -35.34 -35.07
C ARG A 15 -13.48 -36.03 -34.06
N THR A 16 -14.45 -35.32 -33.52
CA THR A 16 -15.70 -35.92 -33.01
C THR A 16 -16.88 -35.00 -33.36
N PRO A 17 -18.01 -35.55 -33.87
CA PRO A 17 -19.03 -34.80 -34.60
C PRO A 17 -20.13 -34.24 -33.68
N CYS A 18 -20.92 -33.30 -34.20
CA CYS A 18 -21.99 -32.54 -33.53
C CYS A 18 -21.54 -31.25 -32.82
N GLY A 19 -21.22 -30.24 -33.63
CA GLY A 19 -22.00 -29.00 -33.61
C GLY A 19 -21.99 -28.15 -32.34
N ARG A 20 -20.93 -28.16 -31.53
CA ARG A 20 -20.76 -27.15 -30.48
C ARG A 20 -19.43 -26.44 -30.66
N LYS A 21 -19.50 -25.20 -31.14
CA LYS A 21 -18.36 -24.28 -31.11
C LYS A 21 -18.09 -23.95 -29.64
N VAL A 22 -16.92 -24.33 -29.15
CA VAL A 22 -16.49 -23.97 -27.80
C VAL A 22 -15.51 -22.81 -27.94
N VAL A 23 -15.76 -21.75 -27.19
CA VAL A 23 -14.85 -20.60 -27.09
C VAL A 23 -13.92 -20.89 -25.92
N HIS A 24 -12.64 -21.03 -26.23
CA HIS A 24 -11.58 -21.11 -25.23
C HIS A 24 -10.94 -19.73 -25.12
N PHE A 25 -10.68 -19.31 -23.88
CA PHE A 25 -9.97 -18.07 -23.61
C PHE A 25 -8.52 -18.43 -23.31
N ALA A 26 -7.59 -17.83 -24.06
CA ALA A 26 -6.17 -18.05 -23.94
C ALA A 26 -5.43 -16.75 -23.54
N ASP A 27 -4.27 -16.88 -22.91
CA ASP A 27 -3.41 -15.75 -22.60
C ASP A 27 -2.71 -15.18 -23.86
N SER A 28 -1.88 -14.13 -23.68
CA SER A 28 -1.14 -13.51 -24.78
C SER A 28 -0.11 -14.43 -25.46
N LEU A 29 0.13 -15.61 -24.91
CA LEU A 29 1.01 -16.65 -25.47
C LEU A 29 0.21 -17.79 -26.12
N GLY A 30 -1.12 -17.74 -26.12
CA GLY A 30 -1.99 -18.73 -26.75
C GLY A 30 -2.25 -19.99 -25.91
N LEU A 31 -2.00 -19.93 -24.60
CA LEU A 31 -2.25 -21.04 -23.68
C LEU A 31 -3.61 -20.86 -22.98
N ASP A 32 -4.37 -21.97 -22.83
CA ASP A 32 -5.69 -21.98 -22.19
C ASP A 32 -5.62 -21.45 -20.74
N LEU A 33 -6.54 -20.55 -20.39
CA LEU A 33 -6.64 -19.97 -19.06
C LEU A 33 -7.10 -21.01 -18.03
N VAL A 34 -6.18 -21.54 -17.23
CA VAL A 34 -6.47 -22.53 -16.17
C VAL A 34 -6.86 -21.89 -14.84
N GLN A 35 -6.63 -20.58 -14.67
CA GLN A 35 -6.87 -19.87 -13.41
C GLN A 35 -7.68 -18.58 -13.63
N VAL A 36 -8.92 -18.59 -13.15
CA VAL A 36 -9.81 -17.42 -13.18
C VAL A 36 -9.71 -16.67 -11.85
N LYS A 37 -9.06 -15.51 -11.84
CA LYS A 37 -9.09 -14.57 -10.70
C LYS A 37 -10.21 -13.56 -10.95
N ARG A 38 -11.27 -13.60 -10.13
CA ARG A 38 -12.36 -12.62 -10.23
C ARG A 38 -11.83 -11.23 -9.86
N VAL A 39 -11.83 -10.34 -10.84
CA VAL A 39 -11.68 -8.90 -10.63
C VAL A 39 -13.08 -8.35 -10.40
N ILE A 40 -13.33 -7.83 -9.19
CA ILE A 40 -14.58 -7.14 -8.88
C ILE A 40 -14.55 -5.80 -9.64
N PRO A 41 -15.55 -5.46 -10.46
CA PRO A 41 -15.55 -4.21 -11.21
C PRO A 41 -15.76 -3.03 -10.25
N CYS A 42 -14.80 -2.12 -10.20
CA CYS A 42 -15.06 -0.74 -9.83
C CYS A 42 -15.74 -0.09 -11.04
N ASN A 43 -16.99 0.34 -10.86
CA ASN A 43 -17.73 1.03 -11.91
C ASN A 43 -17.29 2.50 -11.97
N SER A 44 -16.70 2.86 -13.12
CA SER A 44 -16.83 4.12 -13.90
C SER A 44 -16.55 5.47 -13.18
N SER A 45 -15.60 6.33 -13.57
CA SER A 45 -14.95 6.54 -14.88
C SER A 45 -13.64 7.33 -14.70
N ASP A 46 -12.73 7.16 -15.67
CA ASP A 46 -11.53 7.96 -16.00
C ASP A 46 -10.28 7.84 -15.12
N GLU A 47 -9.47 6.81 -15.39
CA GLU A 47 -8.00 6.95 -15.46
C GLU A 47 -7.43 6.03 -16.55
N GLN A 48 -7.57 6.43 -17.82
CA GLN A 48 -6.47 6.24 -18.74
C GLN A 48 -5.45 7.32 -18.40
N LEU A 49 -4.31 6.94 -17.79
CA LEU A 49 -2.98 7.52 -18.08
C LEU A 49 -1.84 6.97 -17.20
N LEU A 50 -2.06 5.99 -16.32
CA LEU A 50 -0.95 5.30 -15.63
C LEU A 50 -0.52 4.03 -16.40
N SER A 51 -0.18 4.22 -17.67
CA SER A 51 0.59 3.25 -18.47
C SER A 51 2.02 3.74 -18.54
N THR A 52 2.85 3.35 -17.57
CA THR A 52 4.29 3.16 -17.78
C THR A 52 4.88 2.24 -16.71
N SER A 53 4.93 0.95 -17.05
CA SER A 53 5.82 -0.10 -16.52
C SER A 53 5.46 -0.79 -15.18
N PRO A 54 5.99 -2.01 -14.90
CA PRO A 54 5.70 -3.31 -15.52
C PRO A 54 5.12 -4.33 -14.50
N SER A 55 4.55 -5.43 -15.00
CA SER A 55 3.86 -6.48 -14.23
C SER A 55 4.80 -7.46 -13.53
N PHE A 56 4.42 -8.02 -12.36
CA PHE A 56 5.06 -9.23 -11.81
C PHE A 56 4.09 -10.38 -11.49
N LEU A 57 4.61 -11.57 -11.80
CA LEU A 57 4.09 -12.92 -11.63
C LEU A 57 4.42 -13.45 -10.22
N VAL A 58 3.47 -14.12 -9.55
CA VAL A 58 3.68 -14.81 -8.27
C VAL A 58 3.53 -16.32 -8.47
N LYS A 59 4.52 -17.12 -8.07
CA LYS A 59 4.39 -18.57 -7.85
C LYS A 59 4.32 -18.85 -6.34
N PRO A 60 3.47 -19.80 -5.90
CA PRO A 60 3.40 -20.19 -4.49
C PRO A 60 4.54 -21.17 -4.14
N ASN A 61 5.16 -20.99 -2.97
CA ASN A 61 6.00 -22.02 -2.35
C ASN A 61 5.29 -22.50 -1.08
N ASN A 62 5.13 -23.82 -0.96
CA ASN A 62 4.45 -24.48 0.14
C ASN A 62 5.46 -24.84 1.22
N SER A 63 5.56 -24.02 2.27
CA SER A 63 6.26 -24.35 3.51
C SER A 63 5.51 -23.73 4.69
N ASN A 64 5.19 -24.59 5.65
CA ASN A 64 4.35 -24.31 6.82
C ASN A 64 4.84 -23.12 7.66
N GLY A 65 3.93 -22.19 7.97
CA GLY A 65 4.06 -21.21 9.05
C GLY A 65 4.14 -19.74 8.60
N CYS A 66 3.19 -18.93 9.10
CA CYS A 66 3.09 -17.45 9.07
C CYS A 66 2.42 -16.81 7.84
N PRO A 67 1.21 -16.21 7.96
CA PRO A 67 0.63 -15.37 6.92
C PRO A 67 1.13 -13.94 7.11
N ALA A 68 2.16 -13.54 6.36
CA ALA A 68 2.51 -12.14 6.16
C ALA A 68 2.36 -11.82 4.67
N ILE A 69 1.60 -10.77 4.36
CA ILE A 69 1.48 -10.27 2.98
C ILE A 69 2.83 -9.64 2.61
N ALA A 70 3.65 -10.37 1.87
CA ALA A 70 4.90 -9.89 1.31
C ALA A 70 4.67 -9.44 -0.14
N VAL A 71 4.99 -8.19 -0.45
CA VAL A 71 5.02 -7.66 -1.82
C VAL A 71 6.46 -7.70 -2.33
N THR A 72 6.72 -8.50 -3.37
CA THR A 72 8.04 -8.71 -3.96
C THR A 72 8.47 -7.55 -4.87
N ARG A 73 9.74 -7.14 -4.75
CA ARG A 73 10.41 -5.95 -5.34
C ARG A 73 10.51 -5.93 -6.87
N PHE A 74 10.53 -4.72 -7.45
CA PHE A 74 11.32 -4.40 -8.65
C PHE A 74 12.66 -3.78 -8.24
N MET A 75 13.77 -4.30 -8.78
CA MET A 75 15.09 -3.66 -8.71
C MET A 75 15.44 -3.06 -10.07
N PRO A 76 15.70 -1.75 -10.20
CA PRO A 76 16.30 -1.20 -11.40
C PRO A 76 17.79 -1.55 -11.43
N HIS A 77 18.25 -2.03 -12.58
CA HIS A 77 19.65 -2.27 -12.86
C HIS A 77 20.35 -0.94 -13.08
N SER A 78 21.37 -0.64 -12.26
CA SER A 78 22.64 0.06 -12.62
C SER A 78 23.38 0.41 -11.32
N GLY A 79 24.67 0.07 -11.28
CA GLY A 79 25.49 0.01 -10.06
C GLY A 79 25.62 1.31 -9.26
N SER A 80 25.79 1.13 -7.94
CA SER A 80 26.09 2.14 -6.90
C SER A 80 24.89 2.75 -6.14
N PHE A 81 24.03 1.93 -5.51
CA PHE A 81 23.15 2.36 -4.40
C PHE A 81 22.82 1.16 -3.47
N ASN A 82 23.74 0.81 -2.56
CA ASN A 82 23.48 -0.21 -1.53
C ASN A 82 22.64 0.32 -0.34
N ASP A 83 22.06 1.52 -0.46
CA ASP A 83 21.29 2.16 0.61
C ASP A 83 19.88 2.51 0.14
N GLY A 84 19.15 1.52 -0.38
CA GLY A 84 17.73 1.67 -0.68
C GLY A 84 16.97 2.01 0.60
N ARG A 85 16.81 3.30 0.90
CA ARG A 85 16.05 3.79 2.04
C ARG A 85 14.55 3.75 1.73
N PHE A 86 13.78 3.37 2.74
CA PHE A 86 12.33 3.37 2.66
C PHE A 86 11.73 3.75 4.01
N LEU A 87 10.49 4.23 3.99
CA LEU A 87 9.77 4.58 5.20
C LEU A 87 8.97 3.38 5.72
N GLN A 88 8.84 3.29 7.04
CA GLN A 88 8.00 2.29 7.69
C GLN A 88 7.11 2.96 8.73
N LEU A 89 5.79 2.79 8.62
CA LEU A 89 4.85 3.17 9.66
C LEU A 89 4.95 2.18 10.83
N HIS A 90 5.08 2.69 12.05
CA HIS A 90 5.02 1.89 13.26
C HIS A 90 3.61 1.32 13.48
N PRO A 91 3.47 0.19 14.20
CA PRO A 91 2.17 -0.36 14.55
C PRO A 91 1.25 0.67 15.22
N LEU A 92 -0.03 0.60 14.90
CA LEU A 92 -1.05 1.45 15.52
C LEU A 92 -1.15 1.14 17.02
N ALA A 93 -1.57 2.13 17.82
CA ALA A 93 -1.64 1.97 19.27
C ALA A 93 -2.78 1.03 19.72
N TRP A 94 -3.76 0.82 18.85
CA TRP A 94 -4.91 -0.06 19.07
C TRP A 94 -4.72 -1.40 18.36
N ASN A 95 -5.44 -2.42 18.82
CA ASN A 95 -5.34 -3.76 18.25
C ASN A 95 -6.00 -3.80 16.86
N VAL A 96 -5.19 -3.94 15.81
CA VAL A 96 -5.65 -4.01 14.41
C VAL A 96 -6.09 -5.43 14.10
N PRO A 97 -7.40 -5.69 13.87
CA PRO A 97 -7.87 -7.02 13.50
C PRO A 97 -7.29 -7.46 12.15
N GLY A 98 -6.93 -8.73 12.03
CA GLY A 98 -6.51 -9.31 10.75
C GLY A 98 -7.67 -9.50 9.77
N ASP A 99 -8.89 -9.64 10.28
CA ASP A 99 -10.11 -9.70 9.47
C ASP A 99 -10.55 -8.30 9.03
N TYR A 100 -10.78 -8.14 7.73
CA TYR A 100 -11.12 -6.85 7.14
C TYR A 100 -12.46 -6.30 7.65
N HIS A 101 -13.48 -7.15 7.84
CA HIS A 101 -14.79 -6.68 8.32
C HIS A 101 -14.72 -6.20 9.76
N GLN A 102 -13.95 -6.89 10.60
CA GLN A 102 -13.70 -6.45 11.97
C GLN A 102 -12.88 -5.16 12.00
N LEU A 103 -11.84 -5.06 11.17
CA LEU A 103 -11.04 -3.84 11.03
C LEU A 103 -11.89 -2.65 10.60
N ASN A 104 -12.74 -2.83 9.57
CA ASN A 104 -13.60 -1.75 9.09
C ASN A 104 -14.59 -1.29 10.16
N ARG A 105 -15.19 -2.21 10.92
CA ARG A 105 -16.08 -1.86 12.04
C ARG A 105 -15.34 -1.06 13.11
N GLU A 106 -14.14 -1.49 13.48
CA GLU A 106 -13.35 -0.77 14.49
C GLU A 106 -12.95 0.63 14.01
N LEU A 107 -12.54 0.76 12.74
CA LEU A 107 -12.26 2.07 12.13
C LEU A 107 -13.48 2.98 12.18
N LEU A 108 -14.66 2.49 11.79
CA LEU A 108 -15.90 3.28 11.84
C LEU A 108 -16.26 3.69 13.27
N ASN A 109 -16.09 2.81 14.25
CA ASN A 109 -16.29 3.14 15.66
C ASN A 109 -15.34 4.26 16.11
N ARG A 110 -14.05 4.18 15.75
CA ARG A 110 -13.06 5.21 16.08
C ARG A 110 -13.34 6.52 15.37
N ILE A 111 -13.79 6.50 14.12
CA ILE A 111 -14.16 7.71 13.37
C ILE A 111 -15.38 8.37 14.04
N ALA A 112 -16.38 7.59 14.42
CA ALA A 112 -17.57 8.10 15.11
C ALA A 112 -17.25 8.67 16.50
N SER A 113 -16.31 8.07 17.25
CA SER A 113 -15.93 8.53 18.59
C SER A 113 -14.97 9.73 18.56
N ASN A 114 -13.97 9.69 17.69
CA ASN A 114 -12.86 10.64 17.68
C ASN A 114 -13.01 11.73 16.62
N GLY A 115 -13.98 11.59 15.70
CA GLY A 115 -14.23 12.51 14.59
C GLY A 115 -13.26 12.34 13.40
N VAL A 116 -12.04 11.85 13.62
CA VAL A 116 -11.01 11.63 12.58
C VAL A 116 -10.21 10.37 12.89
N CYS A 117 -9.81 9.64 11.84
CA CYS A 117 -8.95 8.46 11.96
C CYS A 117 -8.08 8.26 10.71
N LEU A 118 -6.85 7.78 10.90
CA LEU A 118 -6.05 7.22 9.81
C LEU A 118 -6.70 5.91 9.30
N LYS A 119 -7.00 5.83 8.00
CA LYS A 119 -7.66 4.67 7.39
C LYS A 119 -6.66 3.70 6.77
N SER A 120 -5.75 4.22 5.95
CA SER A 120 -4.73 3.40 5.28
C SER A 120 -3.53 4.26 4.89
N SER A 121 -2.40 3.61 4.63
CA SER A 121 -1.17 4.28 4.20
C SER A 121 -0.44 3.46 3.14
N ASN A 122 0.28 4.14 2.28
CA ASN A 122 1.19 3.58 1.31
C ASN A 122 2.55 4.29 1.40
N VAL A 123 3.63 3.54 1.19
CA VAL A 123 4.99 4.08 1.15
C VAL A 123 5.65 3.73 -0.16
N MET A 124 6.25 4.74 -0.78
CA MET A 124 7.10 4.58 -1.96
C MET A 124 8.40 5.34 -1.75
N GLY A 125 9.48 4.62 -1.43
CA GLY A 125 10.77 5.23 -1.09
C GLY A 125 10.65 6.14 0.15
N MET A 126 10.94 7.43 -0.03
CA MET A 126 10.85 8.46 1.02
C MET A 126 9.55 9.28 0.98
N THR A 127 8.54 8.78 0.26
CA THR A 127 7.20 9.37 0.20
C THR A 127 6.23 8.51 0.99
N PHE A 128 5.54 9.12 1.95
CA PHE A 128 4.44 8.51 2.70
C PHE A 128 3.13 9.14 2.26
N THR A 129 2.19 8.35 1.76
CA THR A 129 0.85 8.81 1.39
C THR A 129 -0.17 8.08 2.23
N ALA A 130 -1.19 8.78 2.72
CA ALA A 130 -2.20 8.14 3.54
C ALA A 130 -3.61 8.69 3.28
N MET A 131 -4.57 7.80 3.52
CA MET A 131 -5.99 8.10 3.53
C MET A 131 -6.46 8.31 4.96
N VAL A 132 -7.16 9.41 5.18
CA VAL A 132 -7.77 9.82 6.44
C VAL A 132 -9.27 9.80 6.25
N SER A 133 -10.00 9.27 7.21
CA SER A 133 -11.46 9.35 7.23
C SER A 133 -11.92 10.23 8.37
N VAL A 134 -12.90 11.08 8.09
CA VAL A 134 -13.53 11.97 9.08
C VAL A 134 -15.01 11.72 9.15
N TYR A 135 -15.57 11.93 10.34
CA TYR A 135 -17.01 11.86 10.55
C TYR A 135 -17.69 13.10 9.98
N ASN A 136 -18.80 12.90 9.25
CA ASN A 136 -19.43 13.99 8.52
C ASN A 136 -20.33 14.86 9.41
N HIS A 137 -19.72 15.76 10.20
CA HIS A 137 -20.45 16.72 11.05
C HIS A 137 -21.00 17.95 10.31
N SER A 138 -20.29 18.48 9.31
CA SER A 138 -20.69 19.65 8.51
C SER A 138 -20.08 19.63 7.12
N TYR A 139 -20.65 20.37 6.15
CA TYR A 139 -20.08 20.45 4.81
C TYR A 139 -18.67 21.07 4.77
N ASP A 140 -18.45 22.15 5.53
CA ASP A 140 -17.13 22.78 5.63
C ASP A 140 -16.23 21.94 6.55
N LYS A 141 -15.16 21.38 5.96
CA LYS A 141 -14.23 20.47 6.61
C LYS A 141 -12.82 20.84 6.24
N GLN A 142 -11.96 20.95 7.25
CA GLN A 142 -10.54 21.13 7.05
C GLN A 142 -9.81 20.04 7.81
N VAL A 143 -9.04 19.24 7.07
CA VAL A 143 -8.21 18.17 7.63
C VAL A 143 -6.75 18.57 7.46
N PHE A 144 -6.03 18.55 8.56
CA PHE A 144 -4.63 18.92 8.64
C PHE A 144 -3.83 17.75 9.20
N VAL A 145 -2.59 17.66 8.75
CA VAL A 145 -1.60 16.75 9.32
C VAL A 145 -0.51 17.60 9.92
N ARG A 146 -0.39 17.53 11.24
CA ARG A 146 0.70 18.16 11.97
C ARG A 146 1.78 17.13 12.20
N TYR A 147 3.01 17.42 11.79
CA TYR A 147 4.12 16.50 11.92
C TYR A 147 5.40 17.18 12.39
N SER A 148 6.31 16.38 12.94
CA SER A 148 7.57 16.79 13.53
C SER A 148 8.66 15.77 13.18
N LEU A 149 9.88 16.26 12.97
CA LEU A 149 11.08 15.43 12.75
C LEU A 149 12.05 15.44 13.93
N ASP A 150 11.71 16.17 15.01
CA ASP A 150 12.67 16.53 16.05
C ASP A 150 12.09 16.42 17.47
N GLY A 151 11.11 15.54 17.65
CA GLY A 151 10.48 15.27 18.95
C GLY A 151 9.57 16.41 19.42
N TRP A 152 8.85 17.04 18.49
CA TRP A 152 7.86 18.10 18.69
C TRP A 152 8.43 19.45 19.18
N ARG A 153 9.75 19.63 19.13
CA ARG A 153 10.36 20.95 19.35
C ARG A 153 9.98 21.92 18.24
N THR A 154 9.93 21.43 17.01
CA THR A 154 9.37 22.13 15.86
C THR A 154 8.28 21.29 15.22
N HIS A 155 7.32 21.94 14.58
CA HIS A 155 6.26 21.24 13.86
C HIS A 155 5.91 21.96 12.57
N LEU A 156 5.47 21.17 11.60
CA LEU A 156 4.93 21.62 10.33
C LEU A 156 3.50 21.12 10.22
N GLU A 157 2.69 21.85 9.47
CA GLU A 157 1.30 21.50 9.25
C GLU A 157 0.98 21.57 7.76
N ILE A 158 0.32 20.53 7.24
CA ILE A 158 -0.11 20.45 5.85
C ILE A 158 -1.61 20.15 5.76
N HIS A 159 -2.26 20.65 4.71
CA HIS A 159 -3.64 20.32 4.41
C HIS A 159 -3.75 18.97 3.69
N ALA A 160 -4.68 18.13 4.15
CA ALA A 160 -5.15 16.99 3.39
C ALA A 160 -6.19 17.44 2.35
N ARG A 161 -6.21 16.75 1.21
CA ARG A 161 -7.13 17.00 0.09
C ARG A 161 -8.35 16.10 0.22
N PHE A 162 -9.54 16.63 -0.01
CA PHE A 162 -10.75 15.82 -0.12
C PHE A 162 -10.63 14.83 -1.29
N VAL A 163 -11.09 13.60 -1.09
CA VAL A 163 -11.09 12.53 -2.10
C VAL A 163 -12.51 12.14 -2.46
N CYS A 164 -13.30 11.68 -1.49
CA CYS A 164 -14.66 11.21 -1.72
C CYS A 164 -15.48 11.12 -0.43
N SER A 165 -16.80 11.06 -0.58
CA SER A 165 -17.75 10.88 0.52
C SER A 165 -18.32 9.46 0.53
N HIS A 166 -18.61 8.93 1.71
CA HIS A 166 -19.26 7.64 1.96
C HIS A 166 -20.55 7.88 2.78
N PRO A 167 -21.68 8.17 2.11
CA PRO A 167 -22.93 8.54 2.80
C PRO A 167 -23.47 7.44 3.73
N LEU A 168 -23.32 6.16 3.34
CA LEU A 168 -23.79 5.03 4.14
C LEU A 168 -23.10 4.95 5.51
N ASP A 169 -21.82 5.27 5.53
CA ASP A 169 -20.98 5.24 6.73
C ASP A 169 -20.96 6.59 7.46
N ASN A 170 -21.60 7.63 6.90
CA ASN A 170 -21.52 9.02 7.33
C ASN A 170 -20.08 9.54 7.48
N THR A 171 -19.21 9.19 6.53
CA THR A 171 -17.78 9.57 6.55
C THR A 171 -17.31 10.19 5.25
N ASP A 172 -16.31 11.06 5.34
CA ASP A 172 -15.61 11.62 4.18
C ASP A 172 -14.13 11.23 4.24
N ASN A 173 -13.54 10.94 3.07
CA ASN A 173 -12.14 10.57 2.94
C ASN A 173 -11.31 11.73 2.39
N PHE A 174 -10.15 11.89 3.00
CA PHE A 174 -9.13 12.85 2.64
C PHE A 174 -7.80 12.12 2.41
N SER A 175 -6.90 12.73 1.63
CA SER A 175 -5.58 12.18 1.35
C SER A 175 -4.51 13.23 1.58
N PHE A 176 -3.35 12.80 2.10
CA PHE A 176 -2.18 13.63 2.22
C PHE A 176 -0.92 12.85 1.85
N SER A 177 0.13 13.59 1.51
CA SER A 177 1.46 13.05 1.26
C SER A 177 2.51 13.83 2.04
N LEU A 178 3.40 13.09 2.70
CA LEU A 178 4.62 13.60 3.32
C LEU A 178 5.82 13.18 2.47
N PHE A 179 6.58 14.18 2.03
CA PHE A 179 7.82 13.99 1.29
C PHE A 179 8.98 14.18 2.27
N LEU A 180 9.53 13.08 2.77
CA LEU A 180 10.61 13.14 3.76
C LEU A 180 11.98 13.29 3.07
N PRO A 181 12.91 14.06 3.63
CA PRO A 181 14.22 14.27 3.02
C PRO A 181 14.98 12.96 2.77
N GLN A 182 15.58 12.81 1.59
CA GLN A 182 16.44 11.66 1.25
C GLN A 182 17.69 11.55 2.13
N SER A 183 18.08 12.67 2.75
CA SER A 183 19.17 12.79 3.73
C SER A 183 18.77 12.34 5.14
N MET A 184 17.51 11.99 5.37
CA MET A 184 17.05 11.48 6.67
C MET A 184 17.86 10.23 7.07
N PRO A 185 18.52 10.22 8.23
CA PRO A 185 19.30 9.07 8.68
C PRO A 185 18.43 7.83 8.91
N VAL A 186 19.01 6.65 8.72
CA VAL A 186 18.35 5.39 9.13
C VAL A 186 18.08 5.42 10.64
N GLY A 187 16.86 5.06 11.03
CA GLY A 187 16.38 5.12 12.42
C GLY A 187 15.79 6.48 12.82
N ALA A 188 15.93 7.53 12.01
CA ALA A 188 15.24 8.79 12.25
C ALA A 188 13.73 8.62 12.09
N LYS A 189 12.98 9.44 12.84
CA LYS A 189 11.53 9.33 12.98
C LYS A 189 10.85 10.63 12.58
N CYS A 190 9.73 10.49 11.88
CA CYS A 190 8.73 11.53 11.68
C CYS A 190 7.51 11.15 12.49
N GLU A 191 7.12 12.00 13.44
CA GLU A 191 5.91 11.84 14.23
C GLU A 191 4.82 12.73 13.66
N PHE A 192 3.59 12.23 13.57
CA PHE A 192 2.46 13.02 13.12
C PHE A 192 1.16 12.75 13.88
N ALA A 193 0.27 13.74 13.87
CA ALA A 193 -1.09 13.67 14.37
C ALA A 193 -2.05 14.31 13.35
N LEU A 194 -3.29 13.83 13.35
CA LEU A 194 -4.35 14.33 12.46
C LEU A 194 -5.21 15.34 13.22
N ARG A 195 -5.52 16.45 12.58
CA ARG A 195 -6.37 17.50 13.11
C ARG A 195 -7.51 17.73 12.13
N TYR A 196 -8.74 17.56 12.60
CA TYR A 196 -9.95 17.78 11.83
C TYR A 196 -10.74 18.93 12.43
N GLN A 197 -10.98 19.95 11.63
CA GLN A 197 -11.73 21.13 12.00
C GLN A 197 -13.01 21.19 11.17
N CYS A 198 -14.13 21.40 11.85
CA CYS A 198 -15.43 21.60 11.23
C CYS A 198 -16.25 22.63 12.02
N GLY A 199 -16.49 23.79 11.40
CA GLY A 199 -17.06 24.95 12.11
C GLY A 199 -16.20 25.35 13.32
N HIS A 200 -16.81 25.38 14.51
CA HIS A 200 -16.14 25.73 15.77
C HIS A 200 -15.60 24.53 16.56
N ARG A 201 -15.65 23.32 15.99
CA ARG A 201 -15.17 22.10 16.64
C ARG A 201 -13.85 21.67 16.03
N GLU A 202 -12.98 21.14 16.89
CA GLU A 202 -11.72 20.55 16.50
C GLU A 202 -11.59 19.16 17.12
N PHE A 203 -11.11 18.23 16.31
CA PHE A 203 -10.93 16.83 16.65
C PHE A 203 -9.50 16.42 16.33
N TRP A 204 -8.93 15.56 17.17
CA TRP A 204 -7.55 15.12 17.07
C TRP A 204 -7.45 13.60 17.08
N ASP A 205 -6.71 13.04 16.12
CA ASP A 205 -6.21 11.66 16.21
C ASP A 205 -4.70 11.68 16.38
N ASN A 206 -4.27 11.46 17.62
CA ASN A 206 -2.88 11.33 18.03
C ASN A 206 -2.54 9.88 18.37
N ASN A 207 -3.24 8.90 17.75
CA ASN A 207 -2.97 7.47 17.94
C ASN A 207 -2.97 7.07 19.44
N LEU A 208 -4.03 7.44 20.18
CA LEU A 208 -4.18 7.19 21.63
C LEU A 208 -3.02 7.77 22.47
N GLY A 209 -2.56 8.97 22.11
CA GLY A 209 -1.48 9.67 22.81
C GLY A 209 -0.06 9.22 22.44
N ARG A 210 0.11 8.26 21.53
CA ARG A 210 1.44 7.80 21.08
C ARG A 210 1.95 8.49 19.82
N ASN A 211 1.08 9.24 19.15
CA ASN A 211 1.26 9.74 17.78
C ASN A 211 1.49 8.62 16.76
N TYR A 212 1.37 8.97 15.48
CA TYR A 212 1.80 8.09 14.40
C TYR A 212 3.28 8.30 14.16
N VAL A 213 4.03 7.22 13.96
CA VAL A 213 5.48 7.28 13.79
C VAL A 213 5.88 6.63 12.48
N ILE A 214 6.53 7.39 11.61
CA ILE A 214 7.16 6.92 10.38
C ILE A 214 8.67 6.89 10.62
N GLU A 215 9.28 5.72 10.44
CA GLU A 215 10.72 5.53 10.64
C GLU A 215 11.43 5.30 9.31
N CYS A 216 12.59 5.94 9.11
CA CYS A 216 13.46 5.65 7.98
C CYS A 216 14.22 4.33 8.20
N LYS A 217 14.08 3.40 7.27
CA LYS A 217 14.78 2.10 7.26
C LYS A 217 15.66 2.00 6.01
N THR A 218 16.65 1.11 6.06
CA THR A 218 17.46 0.73 4.89
C THR A 218 17.14 -0.70 4.48
N MET A 219 17.20 -0.98 3.18
CA MET A 219 17.09 -2.33 2.63
C MET A 219 18.38 -3.17 2.79
N ALA A 220 19.42 -2.63 3.44
CA ALA A 220 20.67 -3.35 3.69
C ALA A 220 20.39 -4.74 4.26
N SER A 221 20.86 -5.78 3.56
CA SER A 221 20.88 -7.11 4.14
C SER A 221 21.77 -7.05 5.37
N ARG A 222 21.30 -7.61 6.49
CA ARG A 222 22.19 -7.85 7.63
C ARG A 222 23.28 -8.80 7.13
N SER A 223 24.47 -8.31 6.79
CA SER A 223 25.66 -9.15 6.76
C SER A 223 25.86 -9.64 8.18
N ASN A 224 25.60 -10.92 8.40
CA ASN A 224 25.77 -11.59 9.68
C ASN A 224 27.20 -11.33 10.22
N PRO A 225 27.40 -10.63 11.34
CA PRO A 225 28.72 -10.50 11.93
C PRO A 225 28.96 -11.74 12.80
N GLN A 226 29.55 -12.80 12.23
CA GLN A 226 30.45 -13.76 12.90
C GLN A 226 30.61 -15.06 12.07
N SER A 227 31.72 -15.14 11.33
CA SER A 227 32.48 -16.39 11.23
C SER A 227 33.95 -16.06 10.96
N THR A 228 34.60 -15.40 11.91
CA THR A 228 36.05 -15.54 12.07
C THR A 228 36.28 -16.98 12.55
N ARG A 229 36.45 -17.93 11.62
CA ARG A 229 37.04 -19.22 11.95
C ARG A 229 38.55 -19.09 11.73
N ASP A 230 39.23 -19.26 12.85
CA ASP A 230 40.66 -19.26 13.09
C ASP A 230 41.45 -20.14 12.09
N PRO A 231 42.54 -19.67 11.48
CA PRO A 231 43.45 -20.49 10.69
C PRO A 231 44.56 -21.08 11.57
N SER A 232 44.22 -22.02 12.45
CA SER A 232 45.23 -22.83 13.14
C SER A 232 44.70 -24.23 13.44
N ALA A 233 44.67 -25.04 12.39
CA ALA A 233 44.59 -26.49 12.48
C ALA A 233 45.38 -27.11 11.31
N PHE A 234 46.67 -26.83 11.27
CA PHE A 234 47.67 -27.72 10.70
C PHE A 234 48.74 -27.89 11.77
N TYR A 235 48.66 -29.01 12.50
CA TYR A 235 49.77 -29.87 12.91
C TYR A 235 49.20 -31.07 13.68
#